data_AF-A0A1S3QIJ4-F1
#
_entry.id   AF-A0A1S3QIJ4-F1
#
_cell.length_a   1.000
_cell.length_b   1.000
_cell.length_c   1.000
_cell.angle_alpha   90.00
_cell.angle_beta   90.00
_cell.angle_gamma   90.00
#
_symmetry.space_group_name_H-M   'P 1'
#
loop_
_entity.id
_entity.type
_entity.pdbx_description
1 polymer ?
#
loop_
_entity_poly.entity_id
_entity_poly.type
_entity_poly.pdbx_seq_one_letter_code
_entity_poly.pdbx_strand_id
1 'polypeptide(L)'
;MEYTFGIQVFLLLFWRSALDALVSENDGGWSSNSEYSLTDEGPCNIDIWDKASLSHRQFIEQYAYSKPVILKGFSDNTKFQFLCSKSSLLQQYGERMVRLSTANTYSYRKVDVRFEEFVDLLLRPQSLDTLGSDTLYFFGDNNFTEWHSLFENYKAPRYMLPHTTGDYSFGIAGPGTGVPFHWHGPGYSEVIYGRKRWFLYPPEKAPHFHPNYTTLSWVKDTYPYLPEEEKPIECTIRPGEVLYFPDRWWHATLNLDTSVFISTFLG
;
A
#
# COMPACT_ATOMS: atom_id res chain seq x y z
N MET A 1 46.02 33.60 17.90
CA MET A 1 45.27 33.00 19.01
C MET A 1 44.12 33.96 19.32
N GLU A 2 43.00 33.90 18.58
CA GLU A 2 41.86 32.96 18.77
C GLU A 2 41.21 33.16 20.16
N TYR A 3 39.90 33.36 20.37
CA TYR A 3 38.68 33.04 19.63
C TYR A 3 37.57 34.10 19.89
N THR A 4 36.76 34.40 18.87
CA THR A 4 35.46 35.08 18.99
C THR A 4 34.34 34.02 18.96
N PHE A 5 33.43 34.04 19.93
CA PHE A 5 32.33 33.09 20.07
C PHE A 5 31.20 33.45 19.08
N GLY A 6 31.01 32.63 18.05
CA GLY A 6 29.85 32.71 17.15
C GLY A 6 28.68 31.94 17.73
N ILE A 7 27.63 32.63 18.17
CA ILE A 7 26.32 32.02 18.43
C ILE A 7 25.45 32.35 17.23
N GLN A 8 25.37 31.44 16.28
CA GLN A 8 24.38 31.50 15.21
C GLN A 8 23.87 30.10 14.87
N VAL A 9 22.54 29.98 14.94
CA VAL A 9 21.69 29.02 14.23
C VAL A 9 21.71 27.57 14.71
N PHE A 10 20.99 27.28 15.81
CA PHE A 10 20.50 25.93 16.11
C PHE A 10 19.00 25.87 16.45
N LEU A 11 18.21 26.87 16.01
CA LEU A 11 16.76 26.92 16.26
C LEU A 11 15.88 26.67 15.01
N LEU A 12 16.48 26.32 13.86
CA LEU A 12 15.72 26.05 12.62
C LEU A 12 15.55 24.55 12.29
N LEU A 13 16.28 23.65 12.97
CA LEU A 13 16.19 22.20 12.73
C LEU A 13 15.10 21.52 13.56
N PHE A 14 14.80 22.02 14.76
CA PHE A 14 13.73 21.48 15.61
C PHE A 14 12.31 21.92 15.21
N TRP A 15 12.18 22.98 14.39
CA TRP A 15 10.88 23.42 13.89
C TRP A 15 10.44 22.67 12.63
N ARG A 16 11.37 22.13 11.83
CA ARG A 16 10.99 21.27 10.69
C ARG A 16 10.46 19.91 11.13
N SER A 17 11.07 19.29 12.14
CA SER A 17 10.57 18.02 12.70
C SER A 17 9.22 18.18 13.40
N ALA A 18 8.94 19.35 13.97
CA ALA A 18 7.66 19.65 14.59
C ALA A 18 6.57 19.96 13.54
N LEU A 19 6.89 20.64 12.43
CA LEU A 19 5.93 20.88 11.34
C LEU A 19 5.56 19.61 10.59
N ASP A 20 6.52 18.70 10.34
CA ASP A 20 6.24 17.40 9.72
C ASP A 20 5.43 16.48 10.65
N ALA A 21 5.53 16.67 11.98
CA ALA A 21 4.69 15.99 12.98
C ALA A 21 3.32 16.69 13.23
N LEU A 22 3.09 17.87 12.66
CA LEU A 22 1.88 18.69 12.87
C LEU A 22 0.84 18.57 11.74
N VAL A 23 1.10 17.75 10.70
CA VAL A 23 0.01 17.19 9.89
C VAL A 23 -0.61 16.08 10.74
N SER A 24 -1.53 16.46 11.62
CA SER A 24 -2.35 15.49 12.33
C SER A 24 -3.09 14.62 11.31
N GLU A 25 -2.54 13.44 11.06
CA GLU A 25 -3.12 12.15 11.45
C GLU A 25 -4.66 12.07 11.39
N ASN A 26 -5.29 12.63 10.36
CA ASN A 26 -6.66 12.24 10.05
C ASN A 26 -6.57 10.87 9.38
N ASP A 27 -6.79 9.82 10.14
CA ASP A 27 -6.84 8.43 9.71
C ASP A 27 -8.14 8.07 8.97
N GLY A 28 -9.01 9.05 8.71
CA GLY A 28 -10.30 8.87 8.06
C GLY A 28 -11.33 8.14 8.92
N GLY A 29 -11.07 7.96 10.22
CA GLY A 29 -11.89 7.15 11.13
C GLY A 29 -11.69 5.65 10.97
N TRP A 30 -10.56 5.22 10.40
CA TRP A 30 -10.26 3.80 10.15
C TRP A 30 -9.51 3.10 11.28
N SER A 31 -8.87 3.83 12.20
CA SER A 31 -8.19 3.24 13.35
C SER A 31 -9.21 2.71 14.35
N SER A 32 -9.27 1.40 14.53
CA SER A 32 -10.20 0.77 15.47
C SER A 32 -9.60 0.38 16.81
N ASN A 33 -8.27 0.34 16.96
CA ASN A 33 -7.49 0.29 18.22
C ASN A 33 -5.99 0.24 17.85
N SER A 34 -5.14 1.10 18.43
CA SER A 34 -3.70 1.12 18.11
C SER A 34 -2.97 -0.17 18.52
N GLU A 35 -3.54 -0.97 19.42
CA GLU A 35 -2.97 -2.25 19.88
C GLU A 35 -2.81 -3.30 18.77
N TYR A 36 -3.57 -3.20 17.68
CA TYR A 36 -3.48 -4.14 16.55
C TYR A 36 -2.59 -3.64 15.41
N SER A 37 -2.11 -2.41 15.51
CA SER A 37 -1.16 -1.85 14.55
C SER A 37 0.18 -2.56 14.67
N LEU A 38 0.73 -3.00 13.54
CA LEU A 38 2.07 -3.59 13.50
C LEU A 38 3.12 -2.48 13.54
N THR A 39 4.05 -2.58 14.48
CA THR A 39 5.10 -1.57 14.70
C THR A 39 6.36 -1.80 13.87
N ASP A 40 6.60 -3.03 13.42
CA ASP A 40 7.74 -3.33 12.54
C ASP A 40 7.44 -2.92 11.09
N GLU A 41 7.92 -1.75 10.72
CA GLU A 41 7.81 -1.20 9.36
C GLU A 41 8.87 -1.75 8.39
N GLY A 42 9.87 -2.49 8.89
CA GLY A 42 11.02 -2.91 8.11
C GLY A 42 11.93 -1.76 7.65
N PRO A 43 13.04 -2.09 6.97
CA PRO A 43 13.82 -1.09 6.25
C PRO A 43 13.03 -0.54 5.06
N CYS A 44 13.53 0.57 4.52
CA CYS A 44 13.11 1.05 3.20
C CYS A 44 14.34 1.18 2.31
N ASN A 45 14.49 0.24 1.37
CA ASN A 45 15.63 0.16 0.44
C ASN A 45 15.21 0.26 -1.03
N ILE A 46 13.98 0.73 -1.29
CA ILE A 46 13.47 1.08 -2.63
C ILE A 46 13.82 2.55 -2.91
N ASP A 47 14.17 2.87 -4.16
CA ASP A 47 14.40 4.26 -4.59
C ASP A 47 13.16 5.13 -4.31
N ILE A 48 13.39 6.28 -3.68
CA ILE A 48 12.34 7.26 -3.39
C ILE A 48 12.61 8.54 -4.17
N TRP A 49 11.58 9.02 -4.88
CA TRP A 49 11.57 10.36 -5.46
C TRP A 49 10.64 11.27 -4.66
N ASP A 50 11.21 12.30 -4.03
CA ASP A 50 10.45 13.43 -3.48
C ASP A 50 10.38 14.57 -4.50
N LYS A 51 9.19 15.14 -4.66
CA LYS A 51 8.87 16.27 -5.55
C LYS A 51 9.03 15.91 -7.04
N ALA A 52 8.26 16.60 -7.89
CA ALA A 52 7.98 16.24 -9.29
C ALA A 52 9.16 16.24 -10.29
N SER A 53 10.40 16.06 -9.82
CA SER A 53 11.66 16.13 -10.57
C SER A 53 11.96 14.92 -11.45
N LEU A 54 11.31 13.78 -11.22
CA LEU A 54 11.44 12.63 -12.12
C LEU A 54 10.75 12.92 -13.45
N SER A 55 11.50 13.07 -14.54
CA SER A 55 10.90 13.20 -15.86
C SER A 55 10.32 11.86 -16.33
N HIS A 56 9.34 11.91 -17.24
CA HIS A 56 8.77 10.69 -17.82
C HIS A 56 9.84 9.85 -18.54
N ARG A 57 10.79 10.50 -19.22
CA ARG A 57 11.93 9.83 -19.86
C ARG A 57 12.79 9.07 -18.85
N GLN A 58 13.16 9.70 -17.74
CA GLN A 58 13.93 9.04 -16.68
C GLN A 58 13.16 7.88 -16.06
N PHE A 59 11.85 8.03 -15.86
CA PHE A 59 11.00 6.94 -15.39
C PHE A 59 11.07 5.72 -16.34
N ILE A 60 10.91 5.94 -17.65
CA ILE A 60 10.99 4.88 -18.66
C ILE A 60 12.38 4.23 -18.70
N GLU A 61 13.45 5.04 -18.73
CA GLU A 61 14.83 4.55 -18.86
C GLU A 61 15.34 3.83 -17.61
N GLN A 62 14.90 4.24 -16.41
CA GLN A 62 15.49 3.77 -15.14
C GLN A 62 14.59 2.81 -14.35
N TYR A 63 13.28 2.86 -14.52
CA TYR A 63 12.31 2.18 -13.64
C TYR A 63 11.32 1.30 -14.38
N ALA A 64 10.65 1.80 -15.42
CA ALA A 64 9.49 1.16 -16.04
C ALA A 64 9.67 -0.33 -16.44
N TYR A 65 10.90 -0.72 -16.77
CA TYR A 65 11.22 -2.10 -17.17
C TYR A 65 12.35 -2.72 -16.34
N SER A 66 12.76 -2.05 -15.27
CA SER A 66 14.01 -2.36 -14.57
C SER A 66 13.79 -2.65 -13.10
N LYS A 67 13.24 -1.70 -12.32
CA LYS A 67 13.11 -1.83 -10.87
C LYS A 67 11.98 -0.97 -10.29
N PRO A 68 11.46 -1.33 -9.09
CA PRO A 68 10.46 -0.55 -8.38
C PRO A 68 10.93 0.84 -7.96
N VAL A 69 9.98 1.75 -7.78
CA VAL A 69 10.23 3.12 -7.29
C VAL A 69 9.04 3.65 -6.50
N ILE A 70 9.32 4.43 -5.46
CA ILE A 70 8.31 5.15 -4.69
C ILE A 70 8.29 6.62 -5.11
N LEU A 71 7.10 7.10 -5.43
CA LEU A 71 6.82 8.45 -5.90
C LEU A 71 6.04 9.20 -4.82
N LYS A 72 6.61 10.27 -4.26
CA LYS A 72 5.97 11.09 -3.22
C LYS A 72 5.52 12.45 -3.77
N GLY A 73 4.24 12.76 -3.62
CA GLY A 73 3.67 14.05 -4.03
C GLY A 73 3.52 14.24 -5.55
N PHE A 74 3.24 13.15 -6.28
CA PHE A 74 3.05 13.18 -7.75
C PHE A 74 1.57 13.29 -8.19
N SER A 75 0.63 13.08 -7.28
CA SER A 75 -0.82 13.26 -7.48
C SER A 75 -1.44 13.99 -6.29
N ASP A 76 -2.38 14.90 -6.55
CA ASP A 76 -3.22 15.51 -5.51
C ASP A 76 -4.57 14.79 -5.43
N ASN A 77 -4.63 13.84 -4.49
CA ASN A 77 -5.79 13.02 -4.18
C ASN A 77 -6.53 13.48 -2.92
N THR A 78 -6.39 14.74 -2.48
CA THR A 78 -7.02 15.25 -1.23
C THR A 78 -8.53 15.02 -1.20
N LYS A 79 -9.24 15.29 -2.31
CA LYS A 79 -10.69 15.03 -2.42
C LYS A 79 -11.00 13.54 -2.37
N PHE A 80 -10.24 12.72 -3.09
CA PHE A 80 -10.41 11.28 -3.11
C PHE A 80 -10.19 10.67 -1.72
N GLN A 81 -9.16 11.11 -1.00
CA GLN A 81 -8.89 10.72 0.37
C GLN A 81 -10.07 11.04 1.29
N PHE A 82 -10.61 12.25 1.24
CA PHE A 82 -11.81 12.60 2.02
C PHE A 82 -13.01 11.68 1.73
N LEU A 83 -13.28 11.40 0.46
CA LEU A 83 -14.35 10.48 0.04
C LEU A 83 -14.12 9.04 0.52
N CYS A 84 -12.86 8.67 0.73
CA CYS A 84 -12.45 7.37 1.27
C CYS A 84 -12.51 7.30 2.81
N SER A 85 -12.96 8.34 3.53
CA SER A 85 -13.16 8.25 4.98
C SER A 85 -14.20 7.19 5.32
N LYS A 86 -14.09 6.57 6.49
CA LYS A 86 -15.02 5.53 6.96
C LYS A 86 -16.47 6.00 6.90
N SER A 87 -16.72 7.21 7.42
CA SER A 87 -18.05 7.81 7.44
C SER A 87 -18.61 8.07 6.03
N SER A 88 -17.79 8.61 5.12
CA SER A 88 -18.21 8.88 3.73
C SER A 88 -18.52 7.59 2.97
N LEU A 89 -17.66 6.58 3.09
CA LEU A 89 -17.89 5.30 2.41
C LEU A 89 -19.12 4.57 2.97
N LEU A 90 -19.31 4.54 4.29
CA LEU A 90 -20.51 3.93 4.88
C LEU A 90 -21.78 4.66 4.46
N GLN A 91 -21.78 5.99 4.46
CA GLN A 91 -22.93 6.78 4.03
C GLN A 91 -23.31 6.52 2.56
N GLN A 92 -22.32 6.41 1.66
CA GLN A 92 -22.57 6.32 0.22
C GLN A 92 -22.70 4.88 -0.31
N TYR A 93 -22.00 3.94 0.34
CA TYR A 93 -21.84 2.56 -0.15
C TYR A 93 -22.25 1.48 0.87
N GLY A 94 -22.65 1.83 2.10
CA GLY A 94 -22.95 0.89 3.19
C GLY A 94 -23.89 -0.26 2.80
N GLU A 95 -25.00 0.06 2.14
CA GLU A 95 -26.01 -0.92 1.71
C GLU A 95 -25.61 -1.72 0.46
N ARG A 96 -24.54 -1.33 -0.24
CA ARG A 96 -24.13 -1.96 -1.50
C ARG A 96 -23.37 -3.25 -1.25
N MET A 97 -23.52 -4.18 -2.18
CA MET A 97 -22.74 -5.42 -2.16
C MET A 97 -21.31 -5.15 -2.59
N VAL A 98 -20.35 -5.68 -1.82
CA VAL A 98 -18.94 -5.75 -2.15
C VAL A 98 -18.49 -7.21 -2.22
N ARG A 99 -17.58 -7.49 -3.14
CA ARG A 99 -16.96 -8.81 -3.28
C ARG A 99 -15.68 -8.85 -2.46
N LEU A 100 -15.64 -9.72 -1.47
CA LEU A 100 -14.45 -10.03 -0.70
C LEU A 100 -13.69 -11.17 -1.36
N SER A 101 -12.37 -11.13 -1.21
CA SER A 101 -11.43 -12.09 -1.76
C SER A 101 -10.60 -12.72 -0.64
N THR A 102 -10.21 -13.99 -0.81
CA THR A 102 -9.24 -14.60 0.11
C THR A 102 -7.85 -14.01 -0.07
N ALA A 103 -7.11 -13.93 1.03
CA ALA A 103 -5.78 -13.32 1.11
C ALA A 103 -4.62 -14.23 0.71
N ASN A 104 -4.90 -15.32 -0.01
CA ASN A 104 -3.86 -16.19 -0.56
C ASN A 104 -3.48 -15.74 -1.99
N THR A 105 -2.37 -16.27 -2.52
CA THR A 105 -1.74 -15.88 -3.81
C THR A 105 -2.72 -15.74 -4.99
N TYR A 106 -3.78 -16.53 -5.02
CA TYR A 106 -4.72 -16.60 -6.15
C TYR A 106 -6.15 -16.17 -5.79
N SER A 107 -6.40 -15.75 -4.55
CA SER A 107 -7.71 -15.29 -4.09
C SER A 107 -8.89 -16.20 -4.50
N TYR A 108 -8.74 -17.52 -4.34
CA TYR A 108 -9.65 -18.51 -4.92
C TYR A 108 -11.12 -18.33 -4.56
N ARG A 109 -11.40 -17.97 -3.29
CA ARG A 109 -12.77 -17.87 -2.80
C ARG A 109 -13.21 -16.41 -2.79
N LYS A 110 -14.41 -16.20 -3.30
CA LYS A 110 -15.09 -14.91 -3.32
C LYS A 110 -16.36 -14.98 -2.48
N VAL A 111 -16.65 -13.93 -1.73
CA VAL A 111 -17.86 -13.83 -0.90
C VAL A 111 -18.44 -12.43 -1.06
N ASP A 112 -19.70 -12.34 -1.45
CA ASP A 112 -20.40 -11.07 -1.58
C ASP A 112 -21.12 -10.76 -0.26
N VAL A 113 -20.87 -9.59 0.31
CA VAL A 113 -21.50 -9.09 1.55
C VAL A 113 -21.91 -7.62 1.40
N ARG A 114 -22.77 -7.10 2.28
CA ARG A 114 -22.98 -5.63 2.32
C ARG A 114 -21.72 -4.94 2.83
N PHE A 115 -21.42 -3.75 2.31
CA PHE A 115 -20.23 -3.01 2.71
C PHE A 115 -20.22 -2.68 4.20
N GLU A 116 -21.37 -2.30 4.77
CA GLU A 116 -21.52 -2.09 6.22
C GLU A 116 -21.18 -3.34 7.03
N GLU A 117 -21.62 -4.52 6.57
CA GLU A 117 -21.40 -5.79 7.24
C GLU A 117 -19.90 -6.16 7.21
N PHE A 118 -19.24 -5.91 6.08
CA PHE A 118 -17.80 -6.06 5.98
C PHE A 118 -17.07 -5.16 6.99
N VAL A 119 -17.40 -3.86 7.03
CA VAL A 119 -16.73 -2.88 7.89
C VAL A 119 -16.93 -3.19 9.38
N ASP A 120 -18.14 -3.61 9.77
CA ASP A 120 -18.47 -3.80 11.19
C ASP A 120 -18.10 -5.19 11.70
N LEU A 121 -18.18 -6.23 10.86
CA LEU A 121 -18.06 -7.62 11.30
C LEU A 121 -16.84 -8.34 10.78
N LEU A 122 -16.29 -7.99 9.61
CA LEU A 122 -15.25 -8.78 8.93
C LEU A 122 -13.90 -8.06 8.82
N LEU A 123 -13.89 -6.73 8.86
CA LEU A 123 -12.67 -5.91 8.85
C LEU A 123 -11.95 -6.01 10.20
N ARG A 124 -11.18 -7.08 10.38
CA ARG A 124 -10.48 -7.41 11.64
C ARG A 124 -8.98 -7.64 11.40
N PRO A 125 -8.16 -7.55 12.46
CA PRO A 125 -6.77 -7.95 12.40
C PRO A 125 -6.60 -9.43 12.03
N GLN A 126 -5.53 -9.73 11.30
CA GLN A 126 -5.14 -11.09 10.95
C GLN A 126 -4.71 -11.88 12.20
N SER A 127 -5.34 -13.04 12.42
CA SER A 127 -4.84 -14.02 13.40
C SER A 127 -3.63 -14.77 12.86
N LEU A 128 -2.67 -15.08 13.73
CA LEU A 128 -1.47 -15.87 13.37
C LEU A 128 -1.82 -17.33 13.04
N ASP A 129 -2.90 -17.85 13.61
CA ASP A 129 -3.33 -19.24 13.43
C ASP A 129 -4.25 -19.43 12.21
N THR A 130 -4.55 -18.35 11.48
CA THR A 130 -5.45 -18.38 10.32
C THR A 130 -4.67 -18.31 9.02
N LEU A 131 -5.00 -19.21 8.08
CA LEU A 131 -4.41 -19.24 6.75
C LEU A 131 -4.88 -18.06 5.90
N GLY A 132 -4.08 -17.65 4.91
CA GLY A 132 -4.48 -16.61 3.95
C GLY A 132 -5.70 -17.04 3.12
N SER A 133 -5.89 -18.35 2.92
CA SER A 133 -7.07 -18.92 2.27
C SER A 133 -8.37 -18.79 3.08
N ASP A 134 -8.27 -18.48 4.37
CA ASP A 134 -9.42 -18.31 5.27
C ASP A 134 -9.65 -16.84 5.68
N THR A 135 -8.69 -15.96 5.36
CA THR A 135 -8.80 -14.52 5.57
C THR A 135 -9.48 -13.85 4.38
N LEU A 136 -10.58 -13.13 4.63
CA LEU A 136 -11.28 -12.32 3.63
C LEU A 136 -10.96 -10.83 3.81
N TYR A 137 -10.74 -10.12 2.70
CA TYR A 137 -10.74 -8.66 2.69
C TYR A 137 -11.24 -8.11 1.35
N PHE A 138 -11.58 -6.83 1.31
CA PHE A 138 -12.13 -6.17 0.13
C PHE A 138 -10.99 -5.73 -0.79
N PHE A 139 -10.78 -6.44 -1.90
CA PHE A 139 -9.78 -6.13 -2.92
C PHE A 139 -9.94 -7.01 -4.16
N GLY A 140 -9.62 -6.46 -5.34
CA GLY A 140 -9.92 -7.08 -6.63
C GLY A 140 -11.44 -7.16 -6.84
N ASP A 141 -11.91 -7.12 -8.08
CA ASP A 141 -13.34 -7.27 -8.41
C ASP A 141 -14.28 -6.16 -7.89
N ASN A 142 -13.81 -4.92 -7.84
CA ASN A 142 -14.71 -3.79 -7.60
C ASN A 142 -15.75 -3.71 -8.72
N ASN A 143 -17.02 -3.46 -8.37
CA ASN A 143 -18.04 -3.16 -9.38
C ASN A 143 -17.85 -1.73 -9.89
N PHE A 144 -17.16 -1.57 -11.03
CA PHE A 144 -16.82 -0.26 -11.58
C PHE A 144 -18.03 0.63 -11.90
N THR A 145 -19.19 0.06 -12.20
CA THR A 145 -20.42 0.83 -12.42
C THR A 145 -20.90 1.43 -11.11
N GLU A 146 -20.96 0.63 -10.05
CA GLU A 146 -21.39 1.07 -8.72
C GLU A 146 -20.40 2.06 -8.10
N TRP A 147 -19.10 1.79 -8.25
CA TRP A 147 -18.02 2.56 -7.64
C TRP A 147 -17.49 3.70 -8.53
N HIS A 148 -18.11 3.92 -9.71
CA HIS A 148 -17.66 4.91 -10.69
C HIS A 148 -17.47 6.31 -10.08
N SER A 149 -18.43 6.76 -9.29
CA SER A 149 -18.40 8.10 -8.67
C SER A 149 -17.29 8.25 -7.63
N LEU A 150 -16.75 7.17 -7.07
CA LEU A 150 -15.54 7.25 -6.26
C LEU A 150 -14.31 7.31 -7.18
N PHE A 151 -14.25 6.44 -8.17
CA PHE A 151 -13.08 6.27 -9.04
C PHE A 151 -12.80 7.47 -9.97
N GLU A 152 -13.83 8.20 -10.39
CA GLU A 152 -13.65 9.43 -11.17
C GLU A 152 -12.91 10.53 -10.40
N ASN A 153 -12.85 10.44 -9.06
CA ASN A 153 -12.15 11.39 -8.21
C ASN A 153 -10.67 11.04 -8.00
N TYR A 154 -10.25 9.82 -8.36
CA TYR A 154 -8.86 9.38 -8.22
C TYR A 154 -7.99 9.89 -9.36
N LYS A 155 -6.87 10.52 -9.02
CA LYS A 155 -5.84 10.96 -9.97
C LYS A 155 -4.67 9.98 -9.96
N ALA A 156 -4.67 9.06 -10.91
CA ALA A 156 -3.58 8.11 -11.10
C ALA A 156 -2.24 8.83 -11.39
N PRO A 157 -1.09 8.21 -11.10
CA PRO A 157 0.22 8.76 -11.42
C PRO A 157 0.39 9.06 -12.91
N ARG A 158 1.05 10.18 -13.23
CA ARG A 158 1.25 10.66 -14.61
C ARG A 158 2.16 9.79 -15.50
N TYR A 159 2.76 8.74 -14.96
CA TYR A 159 3.73 7.91 -15.65
C TYR A 159 3.02 6.75 -16.36
N MET A 160 2.66 6.96 -17.61
CA MET A 160 2.05 5.93 -18.45
C MET A 160 3.10 5.06 -19.14
N LEU A 161 2.86 3.76 -19.23
CA LEU A 161 3.66 2.89 -20.08
C LEU A 161 3.10 2.90 -21.50
N PRO A 162 3.95 2.93 -22.55
CA PRO A 162 3.49 2.80 -23.93
C PRO A 162 2.59 1.57 -24.13
N HIS A 163 1.48 1.74 -24.84
CA HIS A 163 0.53 0.66 -25.17
C HIS A 163 -0.16 -0.01 -23.98
N THR A 164 -0.19 0.63 -22.81
CA THR A 164 -0.91 0.14 -21.63
C THR A 164 -2.13 1.01 -21.32
N THR A 165 -3.14 0.38 -20.73
CA THR A 165 -4.27 1.05 -20.07
C THR A 165 -4.32 0.69 -18.60
N GLY A 166 -4.89 1.59 -17.78
CA GLY A 166 -4.95 1.42 -16.33
C GLY A 166 -6.32 0.93 -15.88
N ASP A 167 -6.35 -0.19 -15.16
CA ASP A 167 -7.52 -0.70 -14.46
C ASP A 167 -7.36 -0.51 -12.95
N TYR A 168 -8.35 0.11 -12.30
CA TYR A 168 -8.31 0.36 -10.87
C TYR A 168 -8.74 -0.83 -10.04
N SER A 169 -8.05 -1.06 -8.92
CA SER A 169 -8.55 -1.91 -7.85
C SER A 169 -8.44 -1.20 -6.51
N PHE A 170 -9.59 -0.88 -5.96
CA PHE A 170 -9.74 -0.27 -4.64
C PHE A 170 -9.90 -1.35 -3.58
N GLY A 171 -9.32 -1.13 -2.41
CA GLY A 171 -9.41 -2.10 -1.33
C GLY A 171 -9.36 -1.49 0.06
N ILE A 172 -9.91 -2.25 1.00
CA ILE A 172 -9.91 -1.98 2.44
C ILE A 172 -9.56 -3.30 3.13
N ALA A 173 -8.59 -3.25 4.03
CA ALA A 173 -8.08 -4.45 4.67
C ALA A 173 -7.63 -4.18 6.11
N GLY A 174 -7.76 -5.17 6.99
CA GLY A 174 -7.40 -5.05 8.40
C GLY A 174 -5.89 -5.20 8.64
N PRO A 175 -5.39 -4.81 9.84
CA PRO A 175 -3.99 -4.99 10.20
C PRO A 175 -3.52 -6.44 10.09
N GLY A 176 -2.28 -6.66 9.66
CA GLY A 176 -1.68 -7.99 9.49
C GLY A 176 -2.17 -8.78 8.28
N THR A 177 -3.19 -8.32 7.56
CA THR A 177 -3.64 -8.95 6.31
C THR A 177 -2.74 -8.52 5.14
N GLY A 178 -2.83 -9.22 4.01
CA GLY A 178 -2.12 -8.88 2.78
C GLY A 178 -2.03 -10.08 1.85
N VAL A 179 -1.44 -9.91 0.67
CA VAL A 179 -1.26 -11.00 -0.30
C VAL A 179 0.17 -11.52 -0.24
N PRO A 180 0.39 -12.84 -0.17
CA PRO A 180 1.70 -13.47 -0.33
C PRO A 180 2.31 -13.18 -1.69
N PHE A 181 3.53 -13.67 -1.91
CA PHE A 181 4.22 -13.45 -3.17
C PHE A 181 3.40 -13.95 -4.37
N HIS A 182 3.29 -13.08 -5.36
CA HIS A 182 2.70 -13.32 -6.66
C HIS A 182 3.31 -12.33 -7.66
N TRP A 183 2.93 -12.43 -8.93
CA TRP A 183 3.33 -11.47 -9.96
C TRP A 183 2.24 -11.36 -11.02
N HIS A 184 2.24 -10.25 -11.74
CA HIS A 184 1.39 -9.97 -12.89
C HIS A 184 2.03 -8.82 -13.69
N GLY A 185 1.25 -8.17 -14.56
CA GLY A 185 1.63 -6.95 -15.28
C GLY A 185 2.11 -5.82 -14.36
N PRO A 186 2.75 -4.77 -14.92
CA PRO A 186 3.20 -3.63 -14.14
C PRO A 186 2.04 -2.91 -13.47
N GLY A 187 2.32 -2.16 -12.41
CA GLY A 187 1.26 -1.45 -11.72
C GLY A 187 1.73 -0.40 -10.73
N TYR A 188 0.75 0.39 -10.28
CA TYR A 188 0.89 1.35 -9.21
C TYR A 188 0.10 0.90 -7.99
N SER A 189 0.56 1.24 -6.79
CA SER A 189 -0.22 1.11 -5.56
C SER A 189 -0.05 2.36 -4.70
N GLU A 190 -1.17 2.98 -4.33
CA GLU A 190 -1.24 4.15 -3.47
C GLU A 190 -2.02 3.80 -2.19
N VAL A 191 -1.47 4.20 -1.05
CA VAL A 191 -2.18 4.12 0.23
C VAL A 191 -2.90 5.44 0.46
N ILE A 192 -4.17 5.34 0.87
CA ILE A 192 -5.05 6.49 1.14
C ILE A 192 -5.15 6.72 2.65
N TYR A 193 -5.28 5.63 3.41
CA TYR A 193 -5.24 5.58 4.87
C TYR A 193 -4.48 4.33 5.33
N GLY A 194 -3.83 4.41 6.49
CA GLY A 194 -3.01 3.33 7.06
C GLY A 194 -1.62 3.22 6.45
N ARG A 195 -0.95 2.09 6.67
CA ARG A 195 0.38 1.77 6.15
C ARG A 195 0.40 0.39 5.51
N LYS A 196 1.18 0.24 4.45
CA LYS A 196 1.33 -1.03 3.74
C LYS A 196 2.80 -1.31 3.46
N ARG A 197 3.34 -2.39 4.01
CA ARG A 197 4.69 -2.90 3.72
C ARG A 197 4.66 -3.76 2.47
N TRP A 198 5.61 -3.50 1.59
CA TRP A 198 5.83 -4.25 0.36
C TRP A 198 7.15 -4.98 0.41
N PHE A 199 7.16 -6.19 -0.12
CA PHE A 199 8.35 -7.02 -0.30
C PHE A 199 8.42 -7.41 -1.76
N LEU A 200 9.54 -7.14 -2.43
CA LEU A 200 9.67 -7.36 -3.87
C LEU A 200 10.96 -8.10 -4.23
N TYR A 201 10.86 -8.95 -5.25
CA TYR A 201 11.99 -9.62 -5.88
C TYR A 201 11.92 -9.41 -7.40
N PRO A 202 13.09 -9.31 -8.07
CA PRO A 202 13.12 -9.27 -9.52
C PRO A 202 12.62 -10.61 -10.11
N PRO A 203 12.13 -10.64 -11.36
CA PRO A 203 11.47 -11.80 -11.95
C PRO A 203 12.29 -13.10 -11.90
N GLU A 204 13.61 -13.00 -12.04
CA GLU A 204 14.56 -14.11 -12.02
C GLU A 204 14.82 -14.71 -10.63
N LYS A 205 14.40 -14.04 -9.56
CA LYS A 205 14.63 -14.46 -8.18
C LYS A 205 13.31 -14.84 -7.52
N ALA A 206 12.87 -16.07 -7.79
CA ALA A 206 11.65 -16.61 -7.18
C ALA A 206 11.79 -16.72 -5.65
N PRO A 207 10.89 -16.14 -4.86
CA PRO A 207 10.94 -16.25 -3.40
C PRO A 207 10.51 -17.63 -2.92
N HIS A 208 11.02 -18.04 -1.75
CA HIS A 208 10.53 -19.21 -1.02
C HIS A 208 9.34 -18.81 -0.14
N PHE A 209 8.15 -19.33 -0.45
CA PHE A 209 6.93 -19.10 0.32
C PHE A 209 5.89 -20.20 0.04
N HIS A 210 4.85 -20.28 0.89
CA HIS A 210 3.70 -21.15 0.68
C HIS A 210 2.49 -20.31 0.23
N PRO A 211 1.83 -20.64 -0.90
CA PRO A 211 0.82 -19.76 -1.52
C PRO A 211 -0.46 -19.57 -0.70
N ASN A 212 -0.75 -20.46 0.26
CA ASN A 212 -1.91 -20.36 1.15
C ASN A 212 -1.59 -19.79 2.53
N TYR A 213 -0.31 -19.57 2.85
CA TYR A 213 0.08 -18.96 4.12
C TYR A 213 -0.02 -17.44 4.02
N THR A 214 -0.15 -16.76 5.15
CA THR A 214 -0.28 -15.29 5.17
C THR A 214 1.10 -14.64 5.00
N THR A 215 1.16 -13.44 4.43
CA THR A 215 2.39 -12.63 4.47
C THR A 215 2.86 -12.42 5.91
N LEU A 216 1.93 -12.26 6.87
CA LEU A 216 2.25 -12.12 8.29
C LEU A 216 3.01 -13.33 8.85
N SER A 217 2.56 -14.55 8.56
CA SER A 217 3.29 -15.76 8.96
C SER A 217 4.67 -15.84 8.31
N TRP A 218 4.78 -15.52 7.02
CA TRP A 218 6.08 -15.48 6.33
C TRP A 218 7.04 -14.45 6.95
N VAL A 219 6.56 -13.26 7.31
CA VAL A 219 7.35 -12.21 7.97
C VAL A 219 7.82 -12.64 9.37
N LYS A 220 7.06 -13.46 10.09
CA LYS A 220 7.44 -13.94 11.43
C LYS A 220 8.35 -15.17 11.39
N ASP A 221 8.03 -16.11 10.51
CA ASP A 221 8.57 -17.46 10.59
C ASP A 221 9.69 -17.72 9.56
N THR A 222 9.78 -16.90 8.51
CA THR A 222 10.74 -17.08 7.40
C THR A 222 11.68 -15.88 7.25
N TYR A 223 11.14 -14.68 7.08
CA TYR A 223 11.90 -13.45 6.84
C TYR A 223 13.08 -13.21 7.81
N PRO A 224 12.96 -13.39 9.14
CA PRO A 224 14.06 -13.11 10.07
C PRO A 224 15.27 -14.05 9.91
N TYR A 225 15.07 -15.20 9.26
CA TYR A 225 16.06 -16.24 9.07
C TYR A 225 16.64 -16.28 7.65
N LEU A 226 16.20 -15.38 6.76
CA LEU A 226 16.76 -15.28 5.42
C LEU A 226 18.21 -14.77 5.45
N PRO A 227 19.12 -15.37 4.67
CA PRO A 227 20.41 -14.75 4.35
C PRO A 227 20.20 -13.34 3.77
N GLU A 228 21.16 -12.45 3.99
CA GLU A 228 21.03 -11.05 3.55
C GLU A 228 20.85 -10.95 2.03
N GLU A 229 21.55 -11.80 1.28
CA GLU A 229 21.45 -11.93 -0.17
C GLU A 229 20.10 -12.50 -0.64
N GLU A 230 19.31 -13.14 0.23
CA GLU A 230 17.98 -13.68 -0.07
C GLU A 230 16.85 -12.74 0.40
N LYS A 231 17.16 -11.67 1.13
CA LYS A 231 16.14 -10.69 1.54
C LYS A 231 15.54 -9.97 0.32
N PRO A 232 14.26 -9.58 0.40
CA PRO A 232 13.61 -8.77 -0.63
C PRO A 232 14.12 -7.33 -0.58
N ILE A 233 13.92 -6.58 -1.67
CA ILE A 233 13.80 -5.13 -1.51
C ILE A 233 12.42 -4.83 -0.93
N GLU A 234 12.34 -3.88 -0.02
CA GLU A 234 11.13 -3.62 0.73
C GLU A 234 11.05 -2.16 1.16
N CYS A 235 9.81 -1.74 1.39
CA CYS A 235 9.52 -0.48 2.03
C CYS A 235 8.07 -0.49 2.53
N THR A 236 7.83 0.22 3.62
CA THR A 236 6.48 0.58 4.04
C THR A 236 6.07 1.89 3.37
N ILE A 237 4.98 1.85 2.60
CA ILE A 237 4.36 3.05 1.99
C ILE A 237 3.22 3.59 2.86
N ARG A 238 3.07 4.92 2.83
CA ARG A 238 2.15 5.74 3.64
C ARG A 238 1.18 6.55 2.76
N PRO A 239 0.18 7.22 3.37
CA PRO A 239 -0.73 8.10 2.63
C PRO A 239 0.03 9.13 1.78
N GLY A 240 -0.32 9.21 0.49
CA GLY A 240 0.31 10.11 -0.49
C GLY A 240 1.61 9.60 -1.12
N GLU A 241 2.03 8.37 -0.79
CA GLU A 241 3.14 7.68 -1.44
C GLU A 241 2.59 6.63 -2.42
N VAL A 242 3.17 6.60 -3.62
CA VAL A 242 2.80 5.63 -4.67
C VAL A 242 3.98 4.73 -4.96
N LEU A 243 3.81 3.42 -4.80
CA LEU A 243 4.76 2.43 -5.30
C LEU A 243 4.45 2.11 -6.76
N TYR A 244 5.46 2.15 -7.62
CA TYR A 244 5.45 1.50 -8.92
C TYR A 244 6.24 0.19 -8.87
N PHE A 245 5.70 -0.87 -9.48
CA PHE A 245 6.42 -2.13 -9.71
C PHE A 245 6.37 -2.52 -11.21
N PRO A 246 7.50 -2.96 -11.81
CA PRO A 246 7.54 -3.38 -13.21
C PRO A 246 6.86 -4.73 -13.46
N ASP A 247 6.72 -5.07 -14.75
CA ASP A 247 6.17 -6.35 -15.20
C ASP A 247 6.89 -7.54 -14.54
N ARG A 248 6.12 -8.55 -14.11
CA ARG A 248 6.58 -9.82 -13.54
C ARG A 248 7.40 -9.74 -12.25
N TRP A 249 7.52 -8.57 -11.64
CA TRP A 249 8.16 -8.47 -10.32
C TRP A 249 7.34 -9.25 -9.29
N TRP A 250 8.00 -10.17 -8.58
CA TRP A 250 7.38 -10.85 -7.45
C TRP A 250 7.12 -9.82 -6.36
N HIS A 251 5.92 -9.83 -5.80
CA HIS A 251 5.59 -8.93 -4.72
C HIS A 251 4.64 -9.57 -3.71
N ALA A 252 4.89 -9.29 -2.43
CA ALA A 252 3.99 -9.56 -1.32
C ALA A 252 3.65 -8.26 -0.60
N THR A 253 2.48 -8.21 0.03
CA THR A 253 1.99 -7.04 0.77
C THR A 253 1.60 -7.42 2.19
N LEU A 254 1.76 -6.47 3.12
CA LEU A 254 1.33 -6.56 4.51
C LEU A 254 0.75 -5.22 4.95
N ASN A 255 -0.53 -5.17 5.29
CA ASN A 255 -1.15 -3.99 5.87
C ASN A 255 -0.73 -3.91 7.34
N LEU A 256 -0.06 -2.83 7.74
CA LEU A 256 0.38 -2.64 9.13
C LEU A 256 -0.73 -2.06 10.00
N ASP A 257 -1.69 -1.37 9.37
CA ASP A 257 -2.89 -0.81 9.99
C ASP A 257 -4.13 -1.29 9.24
N THR A 258 -5.30 -0.81 9.67
CA THR A 258 -6.47 -0.79 8.79
C THR A 258 -6.12 0.13 7.61
N SER A 259 -6.00 -0.46 6.44
CA SER A 259 -5.50 0.24 5.26
C SER A 259 -6.57 0.38 4.19
N VAL A 260 -6.73 1.60 3.70
CA VAL A 260 -7.49 1.92 2.49
C VAL A 260 -6.50 2.24 1.39
N PHE A 261 -6.64 1.59 0.25
CA PHE A 261 -5.65 1.68 -0.82
C PHE A 261 -6.30 1.51 -2.18
N ILE A 262 -5.59 1.96 -3.20
CA ILE A 262 -5.97 1.79 -4.59
C ILE A 262 -4.74 1.39 -5.41
N SER A 263 -4.92 0.40 -6.28
CA SER A 263 -3.92 -0.03 -7.24
C SER A 263 -4.39 0.29 -8.66
N THR A 264 -3.45 0.57 -9.55
CA THR A 264 -3.70 0.67 -10.99
C THR A 264 -2.90 -0.43 -11.67
N PHE A 265 -3.57 -1.43 -12.23
CA PHE A 265 -2.95 -2.47 -13.04
C PHE A 265 -2.80 -1.96 -14.47
N LEU A 266 -1.61 -2.11 -15.04
CA LEU A 266 -1.32 -1.68 -16.40
C LEU A 266 -1.30 -2.91 -17.32
N GLY A 267 -2.33 -3.00 -18.17
CA GLY A 267 -2.53 -4.09 -19.13
C GLY A 267 -2.53 -3.64 -20.58
#